data_AF-A0AAE5XI99-F1
#
_entry.id   AF-A0AAE5XI99-F1
#
_cell.length_a   1.000
_cell.length_b   1.000
_cell.length_c   1.000
_cell.angle_alpha   90.00
_cell.angle_beta   90.00
_cell.angle_gamma   90.00
#
_symmetry.space_group_name_H-M   'P 1'
#
loop_
_entity.id
_entity.type
_entity.pdbx_description
1 polymer ?
#
loop_
_entity_poly.entity_id
_entity_poly.type
_entity_poly.pdbx_seq_one_letter_code
_entity_poly.pdbx_strand_id
1 'polypeptide(L)'
;MDPIVGNAASSSHQVNTANPAQGVVGGQSVTTRQSQGGHSAGGDVASLETSHAEAPTGLKAKPSAQEIYDHFKGDYKSDDRSKPYEIMKEVTKDKISFDTEKPSLNGIQNRAYQALKNMPMTLRHYSTNQQTKGQEPPFKSIASNFELVHNGVKELSGGSSSNTNQKDWTHCGNTAFTFFLVSIDGQVSDKAKFLDNCTHYAEIDLSSDSAKSLGEIWASKDLLDERDLGSAVAIKGTPTEFKDLICLHLAKKGALGMNVDAKNAVEKLDTAVFKGLPEVKVPGSVQVAEWKAK
;
A
#
# COMPACT_ATOMS: atom_id res chain seq x y z
N MET A 1 -59.91 17.20 -34.72
CA MET A 1 -59.48 17.79 -33.44
C MET A 1 -58.01 17.47 -33.29
N ASP A 2 -57.24 18.54 -33.31
CA ASP A 2 -55.81 18.63 -33.58
C ASP A 2 -54.91 18.12 -32.45
N PRO A 3 -53.63 17.82 -32.76
CA PRO A 3 -52.60 17.51 -31.79
C PRO A 3 -52.03 18.78 -31.16
N ILE A 4 -51.63 18.73 -29.88
CA ILE A 4 -50.83 19.79 -29.27
C ILE A 4 -49.37 19.34 -29.15
N VAL A 5 -48.55 20.20 -29.74
CA VAL A 5 -47.10 20.24 -29.89
C VAL A 5 -46.46 20.94 -28.70
N GLY A 6 -45.20 20.60 -28.40
CA GLY A 6 -44.21 21.49 -27.79
C GLY A 6 -43.65 20.97 -26.46
N ASN A 7 -42.36 21.09 -26.14
CA ASN A 7 -41.24 21.68 -26.85
C ASN A 7 -39.95 21.16 -26.20
N ALA A 8 -38.84 21.20 -26.94
CA ALA A 8 -37.51 20.85 -26.47
C ALA A 8 -36.98 21.82 -25.41
N ALA A 9 -36.18 21.31 -24.46
CA ALA A 9 -35.13 22.09 -23.79
C ALA A 9 -33.98 21.15 -23.42
N SER A 10 -32.91 21.26 -24.20
CA SER A 10 -31.56 20.88 -23.82
C SER A 10 -31.14 21.70 -22.61
N SER A 11 -30.62 21.06 -21.57
CA SER A 11 -29.75 21.73 -20.61
C SER A 11 -28.69 20.76 -20.13
N SER A 12 -27.54 20.86 -20.80
CA SER A 12 -26.21 20.63 -20.24
C SER A 12 -26.18 20.89 -18.74
N HIS A 13 -25.83 19.89 -17.94
CA HIS A 13 -25.32 20.12 -16.59
C HIS A 13 -23.85 19.72 -16.55
N GLN A 14 -23.07 20.76 -16.33
CA GLN A 14 -21.63 20.78 -16.20
C GLN A 14 -21.19 19.81 -15.11
N VAL A 15 -20.27 18.91 -15.46
CA VAL A 15 -19.44 18.21 -14.49
C VAL A 15 -18.55 19.26 -13.85
N ASN A 16 -18.93 19.69 -12.64
CA ASN A 16 -18.18 20.68 -11.89
C ASN A 16 -16.93 19.99 -11.31
N THR A 17 -15.78 20.35 -11.85
CA THR A 17 -14.46 19.85 -11.49
C THR A 17 -14.05 20.42 -10.13
N ALA A 18 -13.94 19.56 -9.11
CA ALA A 18 -13.42 19.94 -7.79
C ALA A 18 -12.26 19.03 -7.38
N ASN A 19 -11.07 19.63 -7.50
CA ASN A 19 -9.73 19.24 -7.12
C ASN A 19 -9.60 18.66 -5.68
N PRO A 20 -8.95 17.51 -5.45
CA PRO A 20 -8.58 17.06 -4.11
C PRO A 20 -7.05 16.98 -3.94
N ALA A 21 -6.46 18.02 -3.33
CA ALA A 21 -5.16 17.91 -2.68
C ALA A 21 -5.13 18.84 -1.46
N GLN A 22 -4.93 18.27 -0.27
CA GLN A 22 -3.89 18.66 0.68
C GLN A 22 -4.02 17.86 1.98
N GLY A 23 -3.03 17.00 2.21
CA GLY A 23 -2.67 16.54 3.55
C GLY A 23 -2.01 17.68 4.32
N VAL A 24 -2.40 17.82 5.58
CA VAL A 24 -1.95 18.86 6.51
C VAL A 24 -0.44 18.71 6.77
N VAL A 25 0.33 19.76 6.45
CA VAL A 25 1.74 19.93 6.83
C VAL A 25 1.80 20.76 8.11
N GLY A 26 2.22 20.15 9.22
CA GLY A 26 2.67 20.86 10.41
C GLY A 26 4.12 21.29 10.24
N GLY A 27 4.36 22.52 9.80
CA GLY A 27 5.69 23.11 9.70
C GLY A 27 6.18 23.65 11.05
N GLN A 28 7.35 23.19 11.49
CA GLN A 28 8.19 23.94 12.43
C GLN A 28 9.36 24.55 11.65
N SER A 29 9.51 25.87 11.78
CA SER A 29 10.55 26.69 11.19
C SER A 29 11.95 26.23 11.58
N VAL A 30 12.85 26.15 10.59
CA VAL A 30 14.30 26.27 10.83
C VAL A 30 14.84 27.38 9.95
N THR A 31 15.45 28.34 10.63
CA THR A 31 15.97 29.62 10.17
C THR A 31 17.15 29.46 9.22
N THR A 32 17.09 30.15 8.09
CA THR A 32 18.18 30.36 7.14
C THR A 32 19.32 31.16 7.80
N ARG A 33 20.56 30.67 7.72
CA ARG A 33 21.76 31.51 7.87
C ARG A 33 22.57 31.52 6.58
N GLN A 34 22.74 32.74 6.08
CA GLN A 34 23.70 33.13 5.05
C GLN A 34 25.14 32.85 5.49
N SER A 35 26.01 32.53 4.54
CA SER A 35 27.40 32.99 4.54
C SER A 35 27.90 33.18 3.10
N GLN A 36 28.37 34.39 2.83
CA GLN A 36 29.02 34.86 1.61
C GLN A 36 30.53 34.54 1.59
N GLY A 37 31.12 34.64 0.40
CA GLY A 37 32.56 34.82 0.13
C GLY A 37 33.11 33.73 -0.82
N GLY A 38 33.82 33.97 -1.91
CA GLY A 38 34.44 35.17 -2.47
C GLY A 38 35.80 34.80 -3.10
N HIS A 39 35.96 35.08 -4.41
CA HIS A 39 37.20 35.33 -5.19
C HIS A 39 38.14 34.21 -5.69
N SER A 40 38.08 34.00 -7.02
CA SER A 40 39.10 34.17 -8.08
C SER A 40 40.60 33.87 -7.90
N ALA A 41 41.12 32.99 -8.79
CA ALA A 41 42.36 33.05 -9.62
C ALA A 41 42.64 31.60 -10.10
N GLY A 42 42.89 31.23 -11.36
CA GLY A 42 43.82 31.78 -12.35
C GLY A 42 44.99 30.78 -12.51
N GLY A 43 45.07 30.05 -13.64
CA GLY A 43 46.21 29.17 -13.93
C GLY A 43 45.99 28.17 -15.08
N ASP A 44 46.45 28.54 -16.28
CA ASP A 44 46.64 27.66 -17.42
C ASP A 44 47.81 26.69 -17.21
N VAL A 45 47.63 25.40 -17.50
CA VAL A 45 48.71 24.55 -18.04
C VAL A 45 48.18 23.31 -18.79
N ALA A 46 48.69 23.18 -20.00
CA ALA A 46 49.04 21.96 -20.73
C ALA A 46 47.94 20.98 -21.17
N SER A 47 47.73 21.00 -22.48
CA SER A 47 47.19 19.93 -23.31
C SER A 47 47.89 18.59 -23.05
N LEU A 48 47.09 17.59 -22.67
CA LEU A 48 47.43 16.18 -22.77
C LEU A 48 46.26 15.48 -23.46
N GLU A 49 46.46 15.18 -24.74
CA GLU A 49 45.62 14.24 -25.49
C GLU A 49 45.52 12.94 -24.68
N THR A 50 44.34 12.68 -24.16
CA THR A 50 43.97 11.39 -23.62
C THR A 50 42.75 10.92 -24.39
N SER A 51 42.99 9.81 -25.08
CA SER A 51 42.05 8.98 -25.83
C SER A 51 40.60 9.09 -25.36
N HIS A 52 39.69 9.33 -26.30
CA HIS A 52 38.27 9.01 -26.15
C HIS A 52 38.12 7.50 -25.89
N ALA A 53 38.24 7.10 -24.63
CA ALA A 53 37.56 5.92 -24.14
C ALA A 53 36.08 6.32 -24.05
N GLU A 54 35.27 5.73 -24.93
CA GLU A 54 33.81 5.77 -24.79
C GLU A 54 33.47 5.34 -23.36
N ALA A 55 32.89 6.28 -22.60
CA ALA A 55 32.30 5.94 -21.32
C ALA A 55 31.26 4.84 -21.55
N PRO A 56 31.24 3.77 -20.74
CA PRO A 56 30.27 2.71 -20.89
C PRO A 56 28.87 3.34 -20.85
N THR A 57 28.12 3.08 -21.92
CA THR A 57 26.74 3.51 -22.13
C THR A 57 25.94 3.33 -20.84
N GLY A 58 25.32 4.43 -20.43
CA GLY A 58 24.79 4.62 -19.09
C GLY A 58 23.91 3.48 -18.61
N LEU A 59 24.01 3.20 -17.30
CA LEU A 59 22.97 2.47 -16.56
C LEU A 59 21.61 3.01 -17.02
N LYS A 60 20.80 2.17 -17.67
CA LYS A 60 19.41 2.54 -18.03
C LYS A 60 18.78 3.18 -16.79
N ALA A 61 18.38 4.44 -16.91
CA ALA A 61 17.69 5.14 -15.84
C ALA A 61 16.50 4.27 -15.40
N LYS A 62 16.23 4.22 -14.08
CA LYS A 62 15.03 3.54 -13.59
C LYS A 62 13.81 4.19 -14.26
N PRO A 63 12.82 3.40 -14.72
CA PRO A 63 11.62 3.95 -15.31
C PRO A 63 10.92 4.87 -14.30
N SER A 64 10.29 5.92 -14.81
CA SER A 64 9.51 6.87 -14.04
C SER A 64 8.12 6.32 -13.69
N ALA A 65 7.41 6.96 -12.74
CA ALA A 65 6.01 6.61 -12.46
C ALA A 65 5.13 6.74 -13.72
N GLN A 66 5.38 7.74 -14.56
CA GLN A 66 4.67 7.95 -15.84
C GLN A 66 4.92 6.81 -16.81
N GLU A 67 6.17 6.40 -16.99
CA GLU A 67 6.49 5.27 -17.89
C GLU A 67 5.85 3.97 -17.41
N ILE A 68 5.85 3.70 -16.10
CA ILE A 68 5.20 2.51 -15.53
C ILE A 68 3.68 2.59 -15.73
N TYR A 69 3.05 3.71 -15.39
CA TYR A 69 1.62 3.89 -15.57
C TYR A 69 1.20 3.74 -17.03
N ASP A 70 1.90 4.38 -17.96
CA ASP A 70 1.61 4.30 -19.40
C ASP A 70 1.77 2.88 -19.95
N HIS A 71 2.71 2.10 -19.40
CA HIS A 71 2.91 0.71 -19.79
C HIS A 71 1.71 -0.18 -19.43
N PHE A 72 1.10 0.03 -18.27
CA PHE A 72 0.07 -0.87 -17.72
C PHE A 72 -1.37 -0.34 -17.78
N LYS A 73 -1.60 0.92 -18.12
CA LYS A 73 -2.95 1.53 -18.07
C LYS A 73 -3.92 1.03 -19.16
N GLY A 74 -3.41 0.46 -20.25
CA GLY A 74 -4.20 0.21 -21.46
C GLY A 74 -5.27 -0.89 -21.32
N ASP A 75 -4.98 -1.94 -20.57
CA ASP A 75 -5.86 -3.08 -20.30
C ASP A 75 -6.26 -3.18 -18.82
N TYR A 76 -6.03 -2.12 -18.05
CA TYR A 76 -6.25 -2.10 -16.62
C TYR A 76 -7.73 -2.31 -16.26
N LYS A 77 -7.99 -3.18 -15.28
CA LYS A 77 -9.30 -3.39 -14.68
C LYS A 77 -9.19 -3.34 -13.16
N SER A 78 -10.14 -2.67 -12.54
CA SER A 78 -10.16 -2.42 -11.10
C SER A 78 -10.27 -3.70 -10.27
N ASP A 79 -10.83 -4.77 -10.83
CA ASP A 79 -11.03 -6.08 -10.21
C ASP A 79 -10.01 -7.14 -10.63
N ASP A 80 -9.01 -6.77 -11.45
CA ASP A 80 -7.93 -7.67 -11.87
C ASP A 80 -7.05 -8.05 -10.66
N ARG A 81 -6.95 -9.35 -10.39
CA ARG A 81 -6.15 -9.91 -9.29
C ARG A 81 -4.74 -10.33 -9.72
N SER A 82 -4.44 -10.35 -11.02
CA SER A 82 -3.16 -10.74 -11.61
C SER A 82 -2.29 -9.54 -11.97
N LYS A 83 -2.87 -8.52 -12.62
CA LYS A 83 -2.13 -7.32 -13.09
C LYS A 83 -1.30 -6.64 -12.00
N PRO A 84 -1.77 -6.48 -10.75
CA PRO A 84 -0.94 -5.90 -9.69
C PRO A 84 0.36 -6.67 -9.44
N TYR A 85 0.33 -8.00 -9.53
CA TYR A 85 1.53 -8.83 -9.42
C TYR A 85 2.45 -8.71 -10.64
N GLU A 86 1.90 -8.57 -11.85
CA GLU A 86 2.68 -8.30 -13.07
C GLU A 86 3.48 -7.00 -12.93
N ILE A 87 2.82 -5.92 -12.53
CA ILE A 87 3.44 -4.59 -12.30
C ILE A 87 4.57 -4.71 -11.26
N MET A 88 4.26 -5.28 -10.09
CA MET A 88 5.22 -5.44 -9.00
C MET A 88 6.42 -6.29 -9.43
N LYS A 89 6.19 -7.39 -10.15
CA LYS A 89 7.26 -8.28 -10.62
C LYS A 89 8.18 -7.55 -11.60
N GLU A 90 7.62 -6.79 -12.55
CA GLU A 90 8.42 -6.04 -13.51
C GLU A 90 9.26 -4.94 -12.84
N VAL A 91 8.63 -4.13 -11.99
CA VAL A 91 9.29 -3.02 -11.27
C VAL A 91 10.40 -3.53 -10.36
N THR A 92 10.10 -4.55 -9.56
CA THR A 92 11.05 -5.09 -8.59
C THR A 92 12.08 -6.02 -9.23
N LYS A 93 11.87 -6.43 -10.49
CA LYS A 93 12.60 -7.50 -11.18
C LYS A 93 12.54 -8.82 -10.42
N ASP A 94 11.34 -9.14 -9.91
CA ASP A 94 11.04 -10.37 -9.16
C ASP A 94 11.90 -10.54 -7.89
N LYS A 95 12.30 -9.43 -7.26
CA LYS A 95 13.20 -9.45 -6.10
C LYS A 95 12.52 -9.65 -4.75
N ILE A 96 11.18 -9.55 -4.69
CA ILE A 96 10.46 -9.79 -3.44
C ILE A 96 10.33 -11.30 -3.25
N SER A 97 10.92 -11.81 -2.17
CA SER A 97 10.85 -13.21 -1.79
C SER A 97 9.65 -13.45 -0.86
N PHE A 98 8.68 -14.25 -1.30
CA PHE A 98 7.53 -14.61 -0.49
C PHE A 98 7.78 -15.86 0.35
N ASP A 99 7.68 -15.70 1.67
CA ASP A 99 7.62 -16.78 2.64
C ASP A 99 6.25 -17.46 2.55
N THR A 100 6.28 -18.71 2.08
CA THR A 100 5.14 -19.62 1.98
C THR A 100 5.37 -20.88 2.82
N GLU A 101 6.44 -20.89 3.61
CA GLU A 101 6.85 -22.05 4.39
C GLU A 101 5.90 -22.26 5.57
N LYS A 102 5.54 -23.53 5.84
CA LYS A 102 4.80 -23.91 7.04
C LYS A 102 5.78 -24.43 8.09
N PRO A 103 6.27 -23.58 9.01
CA PRO A 103 7.31 -23.97 9.95
C PRO A 103 6.83 -25.09 10.89
N SER A 104 7.73 -26.00 11.23
CA SER A 104 7.45 -27.03 12.24
C SER A 104 7.28 -26.42 13.63
N LEU A 105 6.25 -26.87 14.35
CA LEU A 105 5.89 -26.37 15.67
C LEU A 105 6.20 -27.41 16.76
N ASN A 106 6.75 -26.98 17.89
CA ASN A 106 6.82 -27.81 19.10
C ASN A 106 5.45 -27.82 19.83
N GLY A 107 5.33 -28.59 20.92
CA GLY A 107 4.05 -28.77 21.63
C GLY A 107 3.41 -27.47 22.13
N ILE A 108 4.20 -26.52 22.63
CA ILE A 108 3.68 -25.22 23.11
C ILE A 108 3.26 -24.35 21.92
N GLN A 109 4.10 -24.30 20.88
CA GLN A 109 3.84 -23.54 19.66
C GLN A 109 2.59 -24.05 18.94
N ASN A 110 2.40 -25.37 18.89
CA ASN A 110 1.19 -25.95 18.29
C ASN A 110 -0.07 -25.55 19.04
N ARG A 111 -0.05 -25.50 20.38
CA ARG A 111 -1.19 -25.01 21.17
C ARG A 111 -1.48 -23.53 20.89
N ALA A 112 -0.44 -22.69 20.83
CA ALA A 112 -0.59 -21.27 20.48
C ALA A 112 -1.18 -21.10 19.07
N TYR A 113 -0.71 -21.88 18.10
CA TYR A 113 -1.25 -21.91 16.74
C TYR A 113 -2.74 -22.30 16.72
N GLN A 114 -3.15 -23.35 17.45
CA GLN A 114 -4.57 -23.74 17.52
C GLN A 114 -5.43 -22.65 18.15
N ALA A 115 -4.94 -21.99 19.21
CA ALA A 115 -5.63 -20.86 19.83
C ALA A 115 -5.81 -19.69 18.85
N LEU A 116 -4.74 -19.28 18.16
CA LEU A 116 -4.77 -18.21 17.15
C LEU A 116 -5.71 -18.52 15.99
N LYS A 117 -5.67 -19.75 15.48
CA LYS A 117 -6.47 -20.15 14.31
C LYS A 117 -7.98 -20.01 14.56
N ASN A 118 -8.40 -20.21 15.81
CA ASN A 118 -9.78 -20.09 16.26
C ASN A 118 -10.21 -18.64 16.54
N MET A 119 -9.27 -17.69 16.59
CA MET A 119 -9.62 -16.27 16.73
C MET A 119 -10.16 -15.71 15.40
N PRO A 120 -11.13 -14.79 15.44
CA PRO A 120 -11.51 -13.99 14.28
C PRO A 120 -10.27 -13.23 13.76
N MET A 121 -10.01 -13.29 12.46
CA MET A 121 -8.96 -12.51 11.82
C MET A 121 -9.52 -11.80 10.59
N THR A 122 -9.42 -10.48 10.57
CA THR A 122 -9.95 -9.64 9.50
C THR A 122 -8.86 -8.80 8.86
N LEU A 123 -9.08 -8.41 7.62
CA LEU A 123 -8.37 -7.29 6.99
C LEU A 123 -9.15 -6.02 7.29
N ARG A 124 -8.53 -5.05 7.97
CA ARG A 124 -9.15 -3.79 8.35
C ARG A 124 -8.57 -2.63 7.56
N HIS A 125 -9.43 -1.85 6.93
CA HIS A 125 -9.09 -0.60 6.25
C HIS A 125 -9.75 0.58 6.95
N TYR A 126 -9.03 1.68 7.09
CA TYR A 126 -9.52 2.88 7.77
C TYR A 126 -9.76 4.02 6.79
N SER A 127 -10.83 4.78 7.00
CA SER A 127 -11.13 5.94 6.18
C SER A 127 -11.85 7.05 6.95
N THR A 128 -12.02 8.20 6.30
CA THR A 128 -12.79 9.35 6.79
C THR A 128 -13.50 10.00 5.61
N ASN A 129 -14.76 10.38 5.82
CA ASN A 129 -15.46 11.27 4.90
C ASN A 129 -14.83 12.67 5.00
N GLN A 130 -14.12 13.07 3.95
CA GLN A 130 -13.40 14.35 3.90
C GLN A 130 -14.34 15.55 3.71
N GLN A 131 -15.55 15.33 3.18
CA GLN A 131 -16.53 16.40 2.94
C GLN A 131 -17.37 16.68 4.19
N THR A 132 -17.66 15.65 4.97
CA THR A 132 -18.51 15.73 6.16
C THR A 132 -17.90 14.92 7.29
N LYS A 133 -17.15 15.61 8.17
CA LYS A 133 -16.42 14.98 9.26
C LYS A 133 -17.38 14.18 10.17
N GLY A 134 -17.04 12.92 10.42
CA GLY A 134 -17.82 12.03 11.28
C GLY A 134 -18.98 11.31 10.59
N GLN A 135 -19.25 11.60 9.31
CA GLN A 135 -20.16 10.82 8.50
C GLN A 135 -19.44 9.64 7.84
N GLU A 136 -20.23 8.63 7.47
CA GLU A 136 -19.76 7.47 6.74
C GLU A 136 -19.09 7.88 5.41
N PRO A 137 -17.98 7.25 5.01
CA PRO A 137 -17.43 7.43 3.67
C PRO A 137 -18.48 7.06 2.59
N PRO A 138 -18.68 7.89 1.56
CA PRO A 138 -19.78 7.70 0.60
C PRO A 138 -19.50 6.59 -0.43
N PHE A 139 -18.28 6.05 -0.46
CA PHE A 139 -17.85 5.07 -1.45
C PHE A 139 -18.03 3.65 -0.96
N LYS A 140 -18.38 2.74 -1.89
CA LYS A 140 -18.61 1.32 -1.64
C LYS A 140 -17.45 0.40 -2.07
N SER A 141 -16.34 1.00 -2.51
CA SER A 141 -15.15 0.28 -2.93
C SER A 141 -13.89 1.05 -2.52
N ILE A 142 -12.94 0.35 -1.92
CA ILE A 142 -11.60 0.85 -1.63
C ILE A 142 -10.79 0.68 -2.92
N ALA A 143 -10.43 1.80 -3.54
CA ALA A 143 -9.67 1.82 -4.79
C ALA A 143 -8.16 1.75 -4.54
N SER A 144 -7.43 1.06 -5.43
CA SER A 144 -5.96 1.13 -5.44
C SER A 144 -5.47 2.53 -5.84
N ASN A 145 -4.21 2.86 -5.56
CA ASN A 145 -3.66 4.14 -6.01
C ASN A 145 -3.58 4.22 -7.54
N PHE A 146 -3.36 3.09 -8.22
CA PHE A 146 -3.43 3.00 -9.67
C PHE A 146 -4.83 3.35 -10.19
N GLU A 147 -5.89 2.76 -9.61
CA GLU A 147 -7.30 3.06 -9.96
C GLU A 147 -7.61 4.55 -9.75
N LEU A 148 -7.18 5.12 -8.63
CA LEU A 148 -7.43 6.52 -8.32
C LEU A 148 -6.76 7.46 -9.32
N VAL A 149 -5.55 7.12 -9.79
CA VAL A 149 -4.89 7.86 -10.87
C VAL A 149 -5.60 7.64 -12.20
N HIS A 150 -5.99 6.40 -12.50
CA HIS A 150 -6.68 6.04 -13.73
C HIS A 150 -8.00 6.80 -13.91
N ASN A 151 -8.74 6.98 -12.82
CA ASN A 151 -10.01 7.71 -12.80
C ASN A 151 -9.84 9.23 -12.64
N GLY A 152 -8.61 9.77 -12.61
CA GLY A 152 -8.35 11.19 -12.42
C GLY A 152 -8.73 11.72 -11.03
N VAL A 153 -8.84 10.84 -10.03
CA VAL A 153 -9.11 11.21 -8.63
C VAL A 153 -7.82 11.60 -7.90
N LYS A 154 -6.68 11.01 -8.28
CA LYS A 154 -5.35 11.37 -7.78
C LYS A 154 -4.41 11.71 -8.92
N GLU A 155 -3.47 12.61 -8.64
CA GLU A 155 -2.37 12.88 -9.55
C GLU A 155 -1.30 11.79 -9.49
N LEU A 156 -0.72 11.52 -10.66
CA LEU A 156 0.48 10.69 -10.76
C LEU A 156 1.66 11.46 -10.17
N SER A 157 2.51 10.80 -9.36
CA SER A 157 3.63 11.43 -8.64
C SER A 157 3.20 12.54 -7.67
N GLY A 158 2.32 12.21 -6.72
CA GLY A 158 2.05 13.08 -5.58
C GLY A 158 3.34 13.42 -4.80
N GLY A 159 3.30 14.45 -3.96
CA GLY A 159 4.45 14.86 -3.15
C GLY A 159 5.04 13.71 -2.32
N SER A 160 6.22 13.90 -1.74
CA SER A 160 7.04 12.84 -1.11
C SER A 160 6.33 11.99 -0.04
N SER A 161 5.25 12.50 0.56
CA SER A 161 4.42 11.81 1.56
C SER A 161 3.14 11.17 1.01
N SER A 162 2.90 11.27 -0.30
CA SER A 162 1.76 10.64 -0.97
C SER A 162 2.01 9.16 -1.19
N ASN A 163 0.97 8.33 -1.11
CA ASN A 163 1.02 6.92 -1.51
C ASN A 163 1.00 6.74 -3.06
N THR A 164 1.09 7.86 -3.80
CA THR A 164 1.36 7.91 -5.25
C THR A 164 2.74 8.47 -5.55
N ASN A 165 3.64 8.55 -4.55
CA ASN A 165 4.96 9.12 -4.74
C ASN A 165 5.78 8.26 -5.72
N GLN A 166 6.82 8.85 -6.29
CA GLN A 166 7.67 8.19 -7.29
C GLN A 166 8.22 6.83 -6.82
N LYS A 167 8.55 6.67 -5.53
CA LYS A 167 9.12 5.41 -5.02
C LYS A 167 8.08 4.29 -5.00
N ASP A 168 6.81 4.56 -4.68
CA ASP A 168 5.75 3.55 -4.71
C ASP A 168 5.68 2.87 -6.09
N TRP A 169 5.75 3.69 -7.15
CA TRP A 169 5.74 3.21 -8.52
C TRP A 169 7.04 2.50 -8.90
N THR A 170 8.19 3.10 -8.58
CA THR A 170 9.48 2.73 -9.20
C THR A 170 10.35 1.80 -8.36
N HIS A 171 10.03 1.63 -7.08
CA HIS A 171 10.76 0.76 -6.17
C HIS A 171 9.98 -0.50 -5.81
N CYS A 172 8.72 -0.35 -5.40
CA CYS A 172 7.90 -1.47 -4.96
C CYS A 172 6.91 -1.94 -6.03
N GLY A 173 6.43 -1.06 -6.92
CA GLY A 173 5.46 -1.41 -7.96
C GLY A 173 4.12 -1.88 -7.39
N ASN A 174 3.81 -1.50 -6.14
CA ASN A 174 2.64 -1.97 -5.39
C ASN A 174 1.43 -1.04 -5.52
N THR A 175 1.45 -0.10 -6.47
CA THR A 175 0.44 0.97 -6.60
C THR A 175 -0.94 0.45 -7.03
N ALA A 176 -0.98 -0.71 -7.68
CA ALA A 176 -2.21 -1.40 -8.05
C ALA A 176 -2.77 -2.32 -6.93
N PHE A 177 -2.16 -2.32 -5.74
CA PHE A 177 -2.72 -2.97 -4.55
C PHE A 177 -3.51 -1.98 -3.69
N THR A 178 -4.45 -2.52 -2.93
CA THR A 178 -5.12 -1.85 -1.81
C THR A 178 -4.52 -2.31 -0.49
N PHE A 179 -4.48 -1.41 0.50
CA PHE A 179 -3.70 -1.61 1.74
C PHE A 179 -4.62 -1.77 2.96
N PHE A 180 -4.32 -2.76 3.78
CA PHE A 180 -5.08 -3.13 4.97
C PHE A 180 -4.14 -3.45 6.13
N LEU A 181 -4.65 -3.37 7.36
CA LEU A 181 -4.02 -3.94 8.54
C LEU A 181 -4.64 -5.30 8.87
N VAL A 182 -3.87 -6.17 9.52
CA VAL A 182 -4.44 -7.37 10.15
C VAL A 182 -5.07 -6.97 11.47
N SER A 183 -6.32 -7.40 11.69
CA SER A 183 -6.94 -7.40 13.01
C SER A 183 -7.11 -8.83 13.50
N ILE A 184 -6.80 -9.06 14.78
CA ILE A 184 -6.99 -10.33 15.47
C ILE A 184 -7.96 -10.06 16.62
N ASP A 185 -9.11 -10.73 16.62
CA ASP A 185 -10.17 -10.57 17.62
C ASP A 185 -10.52 -9.10 17.91
N GLY A 186 -10.65 -8.31 16.84
CA GLY A 186 -10.96 -6.88 16.89
C GLY A 186 -9.78 -5.96 17.24
N GLN A 187 -8.65 -6.50 17.71
CA GLN A 187 -7.44 -5.75 18.03
C GLN A 187 -6.63 -5.42 16.78
N VAL A 188 -6.01 -4.24 16.75
CA VAL A 188 -5.04 -3.81 15.73
C VAL A 188 -3.80 -3.24 16.42
N SER A 189 -2.71 -3.03 15.67
CA SER A 189 -1.47 -2.54 16.26
C SER A 189 -1.59 -1.10 16.76
N ASP A 190 -1.13 -0.87 17.99
CA ASP A 190 -0.95 0.47 18.59
C ASP A 190 0.09 1.33 17.84
N LYS A 191 0.88 0.74 16.93
CA LYS A 191 1.80 1.48 16.04
C LYS A 191 1.10 2.14 14.87
N ALA A 192 -0.16 1.80 14.58
CA ALA A 192 -0.96 2.40 13.52
C ALA A 192 -1.52 3.79 13.86
N LYS A 193 -0.79 4.59 14.66
CA LYS A 193 -1.22 5.92 15.15
C LYS A 193 -1.50 6.93 14.03
N PHE A 194 -0.91 6.73 12.85
CA PHE A 194 -1.21 7.55 11.68
C PHE A 194 -2.68 7.43 11.23
N LEU A 195 -3.41 6.43 11.72
CA LEU A 195 -4.84 6.22 11.49
C LEU A 195 -5.72 6.75 12.63
N ASP A 196 -5.16 7.50 13.58
CA ASP A 196 -5.92 8.07 14.70
C ASP A 196 -6.98 9.07 14.25
N ASN A 197 -6.74 9.76 13.14
CA ASN A 197 -7.69 10.71 12.54
C ASN A 197 -8.76 10.04 11.66
N CYS A 198 -8.70 8.72 11.48
CA CYS A 198 -9.74 7.99 10.76
C CYS A 198 -11.00 7.84 11.64
N THR A 199 -12.17 8.02 11.03
CA THR A 199 -13.46 8.00 11.74
C THR A 199 -14.21 6.69 11.54
N HIS A 200 -13.90 5.96 10.47
CA HIS A 200 -14.57 4.72 10.10
C HIS A 200 -13.55 3.67 9.68
N TYR A 201 -13.97 2.41 9.74
CA TYR A 201 -13.22 1.30 9.20
C TYR A 201 -14.15 0.28 8.52
N ALA A 202 -13.61 -0.45 7.56
CA ALA A 202 -14.25 -1.59 6.93
C ALA A 202 -13.43 -2.84 7.23
N GLU A 203 -14.09 -3.99 7.31
CA GLU A 203 -13.43 -5.27 7.60
C GLU A 203 -13.84 -6.36 6.62
N ILE A 204 -12.89 -7.26 6.36
CA ILE A 204 -13.13 -8.49 5.61
C ILE A 204 -12.61 -9.64 6.45
N ASP A 205 -13.50 -10.53 6.88
CA ASP A 205 -13.11 -11.76 7.56
C ASP A 205 -12.38 -12.69 6.59
N LEU A 206 -11.13 -13.04 6.92
CA LEU A 206 -10.28 -13.93 6.14
C LEU A 206 -10.84 -15.35 5.99
N SER A 207 -11.81 -15.72 6.81
CA SER A 207 -12.50 -17.03 6.77
C SER A 207 -13.82 -16.97 6.01
N SER A 208 -14.26 -15.79 5.56
CA SER A 208 -15.51 -15.60 4.82
C SER A 208 -15.41 -16.03 3.36
N ASP A 209 -16.56 -16.37 2.75
CA ASP A 209 -16.63 -16.62 1.31
C ASP A 209 -16.26 -15.39 0.48
N SER A 210 -16.62 -14.19 0.95
CA SER A 210 -16.23 -12.92 0.30
C SER A 210 -14.73 -12.76 0.18
N ALA A 211 -13.95 -13.22 1.17
CA ALA A 211 -12.50 -13.11 1.12
C ALA A 211 -11.90 -13.95 -0.01
N LYS A 212 -12.52 -15.07 -0.41
CA LYS A 212 -12.02 -15.92 -1.50
C LYS A 212 -11.89 -15.16 -2.82
N SER A 213 -12.72 -14.15 -3.05
CA SER A 213 -12.69 -13.32 -4.26
C SER A 213 -11.50 -12.33 -4.32
N LEU A 214 -10.73 -12.21 -3.24
CA LEU A 214 -9.55 -11.34 -3.18
C LEU A 214 -8.34 -11.93 -3.91
N GLY A 215 -8.36 -13.22 -4.26
CA GLY A 215 -7.20 -13.91 -4.84
C GLY A 215 -6.09 -14.13 -3.82
N GLU A 216 -4.84 -14.21 -4.28
CA GLU A 216 -3.69 -14.19 -3.38
C GLU A 216 -3.50 -12.78 -2.80
N ILE A 217 -3.20 -12.71 -1.52
CA ILE A 217 -2.87 -11.49 -0.80
C ILE A 217 -1.50 -11.66 -0.15
N TRP A 218 -0.84 -10.55 0.19
CA TRP A 218 0.45 -10.63 0.86
C TRP A 218 0.65 -9.50 1.86
N ALA A 219 1.54 -9.70 2.82
CA ALA A 219 1.90 -8.67 3.79
C ALA A 219 3.40 -8.55 3.94
N SER A 220 3.84 -7.33 4.25
CA SER A 220 5.22 -6.99 4.61
C SER A 220 5.20 -5.72 5.45
N LYS A 221 6.30 -5.42 6.15
CA LYS A 221 6.57 -4.04 6.58
C LYS A 221 6.64 -3.10 5.35
N ASP A 222 6.66 -1.80 5.59
CA ASP A 222 6.99 -0.84 4.54
C ASP A 222 8.35 -1.17 3.90
N LEU A 223 8.37 -1.20 2.57
CA LEU A 223 9.53 -1.57 1.75
C LEU A 223 10.16 -0.36 1.06
N LEU A 224 9.61 0.85 1.19
CA LEU A 224 10.08 2.05 0.47
C LEU A 224 11.53 2.45 0.78
N ASP A 225 12.02 2.07 1.96
CA ASP A 225 13.38 2.32 2.42
C ASP A 225 14.24 1.05 2.47
N GLU A 226 13.70 -0.09 2.00
CA GLU A 226 14.43 -1.35 2.00
C GLU A 226 15.34 -1.47 0.77
N ARG A 227 16.65 -1.52 0.99
CA ARG A 227 17.61 -1.60 -0.13
C ARG A 227 17.61 -2.98 -0.78
N ASP A 228 17.42 -4.02 0.04
CA ASP A 228 17.38 -5.41 -0.40
C ASP A 228 15.98 -6.00 -0.15
N LEU A 229 15.12 -5.85 -1.16
CA LEU A 229 13.75 -6.37 -1.15
C LEU A 229 13.66 -7.88 -0.88
N GLY A 230 14.69 -8.65 -1.23
CA GLY A 230 14.70 -10.10 -1.04
C GLY A 230 14.92 -10.52 0.41
N SER A 231 15.42 -9.62 1.25
CA SER A 231 15.67 -9.86 2.68
C SER A 231 14.48 -9.53 3.58
N ALA A 232 13.50 -8.78 3.06
CA ALA A 232 12.32 -8.40 3.81
C ALA A 232 11.41 -9.61 4.02
N VAL A 233 10.82 -9.71 5.22
CA VAL A 233 9.78 -10.70 5.47
C VAL A 233 8.52 -10.28 4.70
N ALA A 234 8.14 -11.07 3.71
CA ALA A 234 6.89 -10.94 2.98
C ALA A 234 6.15 -12.29 3.00
N ILE A 235 4.91 -12.33 3.46
CA ILE A 235 4.11 -13.57 3.54
C ILE A 235 2.99 -13.46 2.52
N LYS A 236 2.80 -14.49 1.67
CA LYS A 236 1.77 -14.52 0.62
C LYS A 236 0.93 -15.80 0.70
N GLY A 237 -0.36 -15.69 0.37
CA GLY A 237 -1.23 -16.84 0.12
C GLY A 237 -2.66 -16.40 -0.19
N THR A 238 -3.55 -17.34 -0.49
CA THR A 238 -5.00 -17.06 -0.46
C THR A 238 -5.44 -16.61 0.94
N PRO A 239 -6.55 -15.90 1.16
CA PRO A 239 -6.95 -15.41 2.48
C PRO A 239 -6.91 -16.47 3.60
N THR A 240 -7.35 -17.69 3.31
CA THR A 240 -7.31 -18.81 4.27
C THR A 240 -5.88 -19.29 4.54
N GLU A 241 -5.05 -19.42 3.50
CA GLU A 241 -3.63 -19.79 3.65
C GLU A 241 -2.82 -18.69 4.33
N PHE A 242 -3.08 -17.43 3.99
CA PHE A 242 -2.48 -16.26 4.62
C PHE A 242 -2.80 -16.23 6.10
N LYS A 243 -4.08 -16.43 6.50
CA LYS A 243 -4.46 -16.58 7.92
C LYS A 243 -3.65 -17.69 8.59
N ASP A 244 -3.55 -18.86 7.96
CA ASP A 244 -2.82 -20.01 8.48
C ASP A 244 -1.32 -19.71 8.67
N LEU A 245 -0.67 -19.13 7.67
CA LEU A 245 0.74 -18.73 7.69
C LEU A 245 1.01 -17.69 8.79
N ILE A 246 0.17 -16.65 8.91
CA ILE A 246 0.29 -15.67 9.99
C ILE A 246 0.22 -16.36 11.36
N CYS A 247 -0.73 -17.28 11.57
CA CYS A 247 -0.84 -18.04 12.82
C CYS A 247 0.42 -18.89 13.10
N LEU A 248 0.95 -19.58 12.07
CA LEU A 248 2.15 -20.39 12.19
C LEU A 248 3.38 -19.54 12.55
N HIS A 249 3.57 -18.40 11.88
CA HIS A 249 4.68 -17.49 12.17
C HIS A 249 4.54 -16.81 13.52
N LEU A 250 3.34 -16.43 13.96
CA LEU A 250 3.10 -15.92 15.30
C LEU A 250 3.42 -16.95 16.38
N ALA A 251 2.94 -18.18 16.21
CA ALA A 251 3.24 -19.28 17.12
C ALA A 251 4.75 -19.57 17.20
N LYS A 252 5.44 -19.56 16.05
CA LYS A 252 6.87 -19.88 15.97
C LYS A 252 7.77 -18.72 16.44
N LYS A 253 7.63 -17.55 15.81
CA LYS A 253 8.51 -16.37 15.95
C LYS A 253 8.05 -15.44 17.07
N GLY A 254 6.74 -15.28 17.26
CA GLY A 254 6.17 -14.47 18.34
C GLY A 254 6.42 -15.04 19.74
N ALA A 255 6.83 -16.32 19.81
CA ALA A 255 7.06 -17.07 21.05
C ALA A 255 5.86 -16.97 22.01
N LEU A 256 4.66 -17.00 21.45
CA LEU A 256 3.43 -16.90 22.23
C LEU A 256 3.32 -18.11 23.16
N GLY A 257 3.07 -17.83 24.44
CA GLY A 257 2.90 -18.84 25.47
C GLY A 257 1.55 -19.55 25.38
N MET A 258 1.21 -20.31 26.43
CA MET A 258 -0.04 -21.08 26.47
C MET A 258 -1.31 -20.21 26.46
N ASN A 259 -1.22 -18.97 26.96
CA ASN A 259 -2.33 -18.02 26.97
C ASN A 259 -2.07 -16.98 25.87
N VAL A 260 -2.64 -17.23 24.69
CA VAL A 260 -2.56 -16.28 23.58
C VAL A 260 -3.62 -15.20 23.81
N ASP A 261 -3.16 -13.97 23.88
CA ASP A 261 -3.98 -12.76 23.90
C ASP A 261 -3.90 -12.06 22.53
N ALA A 262 -5.02 -11.52 22.06
CA ALA A 262 -5.13 -10.92 20.74
C ALA A 262 -4.27 -9.66 20.59
N LYS A 263 -4.23 -8.81 21.63
CA LYS A 263 -3.41 -7.59 21.61
C LYS A 263 -1.92 -7.94 21.52
N ASN A 264 -1.45 -8.84 22.37
CA ASN A 264 -0.08 -9.33 22.33
C ASN A 264 0.24 -10.03 20.99
N ALA A 265 -0.70 -10.79 20.41
CA ALA A 265 -0.50 -11.42 19.11
C ALA A 265 -0.26 -10.38 18.00
N VAL A 266 -1.05 -9.31 17.95
CA VAL A 266 -0.85 -8.22 16.98
C VAL A 266 0.48 -7.48 17.22
N GLU A 267 0.86 -7.21 18.47
CA GLU A 267 2.17 -6.60 18.77
C GLU A 267 3.35 -7.50 18.35
N LYS A 268 3.22 -8.82 18.49
CA LYS A 268 4.23 -9.80 18.03
C LYS A 268 4.27 -9.93 16.51
N LEU A 269 3.15 -9.69 15.83
CA LEU A 269 3.14 -9.60 14.37
C LEU A 269 4.11 -8.51 13.90
N ASP A 270 4.02 -7.34 14.50
CA ASP A 270 4.88 -6.21 14.18
C ASP A 270 6.34 -6.45 14.60
N THR A 271 6.54 -6.87 15.85
CA THR A 271 7.88 -6.83 16.46
C THR A 271 8.71 -8.08 16.17
N ALA A 272 8.09 -9.25 16.07
CA ALA A 272 8.78 -10.52 15.94
C ALA A 272 8.66 -11.13 14.55
N VAL A 273 7.51 -10.99 13.89
CA VAL A 273 7.29 -11.57 12.56
C VAL A 273 7.82 -10.65 11.47
N PHE A 274 7.29 -9.43 11.36
CA PHE A 274 7.62 -8.50 10.26
C PHE A 274 8.72 -7.48 10.58
N LYS A 275 9.09 -7.34 11.87
CA LYS A 275 10.09 -6.37 12.34
C LYS A 275 9.78 -4.92 11.90
N GLY A 276 8.50 -4.57 11.93
CA GLY A 276 7.90 -3.34 11.46
C GLY A 276 6.38 -3.50 11.41
N LEU A 277 5.62 -2.40 11.34
CA LEU A 277 4.18 -2.48 11.16
C LEU A 277 3.88 -3.09 9.78
N PRO A 278 3.22 -4.25 9.69
CA PRO A 278 2.91 -4.86 8.42
C PRO A 278 1.67 -4.22 7.79
N GLU A 279 1.72 -4.10 6.47
CA GLU A 279 0.58 -3.75 5.64
C GLU A 279 0.26 -4.92 4.73
N VAL A 280 -0.98 -5.38 4.78
CA VAL A 280 -1.54 -6.36 3.86
C VAL A 280 -1.92 -5.66 2.57
N LYS A 281 -1.52 -6.25 1.46
CA LYS A 281 -1.65 -5.75 0.09
C LYS A 281 -2.56 -6.71 -0.65
N VAL A 282 -3.73 -6.21 -1.03
CA VAL A 282 -4.77 -6.94 -1.76
C VAL A 282 -4.77 -6.45 -3.21
N PRO A 283 -4.64 -7.33 -4.21
CA PRO A 283 -4.49 -6.89 -5.60
C PRO A 283 -5.80 -6.25 -6.10
N GLY A 284 -5.73 -5.05 -6.65
CA GLY A 284 -6.89 -4.32 -7.19
C GLY A 284 -7.77 -3.70 -6.12
N SER A 285 -8.93 -3.20 -6.56
CA SER A 285 -9.94 -2.55 -5.74
C SER A 285 -10.80 -3.57 -4.99
N VAL A 286 -11.31 -3.18 -3.82
CA VAL A 286 -11.99 -4.08 -2.88
C VAL A 286 -13.33 -3.51 -2.47
N GLN A 287 -14.39 -4.29 -2.63
CA GLN A 287 -15.74 -3.88 -2.25
C GLN A 287 -15.87 -3.78 -0.72
N VAL A 288 -16.62 -2.78 -0.27
CA VAL A 288 -16.94 -2.55 1.13
C VAL A 288 -18.37 -3.00 1.37
N ALA A 289 -18.54 -3.99 2.24
CA ALA A 289 -19.85 -4.43 2.67
C ALA A 289 -20.52 -3.40 3.59
N GLU A 290 -19.76 -2.89 4.56
CA GLU A 290 -20.19 -1.89 5.53
C GLU A 290 -19.01 -1.06 6.03
N TRP A 291 -19.28 0.20 6.37
CA TRP A 291 -18.40 1.03 7.17
C TRP A 291 -18.88 1.03 8.62
N LYS A 292 -17.96 0.78 9.54
CA LYS A 292 -18.18 0.85 10.99
C LYS A 292 -17.54 2.11 11.54
N ALA A 293 -18.20 2.78 12.49
CA ALA A 293 -17.58 3.85 13.25
C ALA A 293 -16.42 3.30 14.10
N LYS A 294 -15.31 4.05 14.16
CA LYS A 294 -14.12 3.71 14.97
C LYS A 294 -14.32 4.02 16.45
#